data_AF-A0A364MV56-F1
#
_entry.id   AF-A0A364MV56-F1
#
_cell.length_a   1.000
_cell.length_b   1.000
_cell.length_c   1.000
_cell.angle_alpha   90.00
_cell.angle_beta   90.00
_cell.angle_gamma   90.00
#
_symmetry.space_group_name_H-M   'P 1'
#
loop_
_entity.id
_entity.type
_entity.pdbx_description
1 polymer ?
#
loop_
_entity_poly.entity_id
_entity_poly.type
_entity_poly.pdbx_seq_one_letter_code
_entity_poly.pdbx_strand_id
1 'polypeptide(L)'
;MRRTSIDTWGTPPKKFAKFGTVKRMGVWKSAPRLFTTCVFFALLWLWFHFGPTELLIPADSFEYLKDESLRDILNTTLGFEKILVLNLPFRTDRRDAMSLSAAVSNIKIEFIEGVSGENINEKAYPAPESNRKLPAAFIVEDDVDWDIRVRQNLQRFALASRYLSSTREDQSSPPKTSFEQHINTETNDTAFKILDASTIPKTLSSIPLSTAIDYQKPPSTPTSPYGDPSQWDVLWLGHCGAGMPRSSPSKKSITSTILTLTSDSTVPSPNHLKAHPFQGSPDALASTYAPHTRLYHSATGGTLCTVGYAVSQRGARRLLHRFGVKGWSAIFDAELGRWCAGVDDHVARDEGSISGRKSGGGGGGGGGKERLCITTQPPIFAHHHPLGGQSDIGGLGGGFARRYETKYLRLSVRMNLERLVWGVGKGELVDQWPGEEGTREWGG
;
A
#
# COMPACT_ATOMS: atom_id res chain seq x y z
N MET A 1 44.70 -11.65 107.90
CA MET A 1 43.32 -11.92 107.42
C MET A 1 42.50 -10.65 107.65
N ARG A 2 41.95 -10.08 106.59
CA ARG A 2 41.27 -8.77 106.55
C ARG A 2 39.89 -8.81 107.19
N ARG A 3 39.55 -7.79 107.98
CA ARG A 3 38.16 -7.31 108.17
C ARG A 3 38.15 -5.90 108.77
N THR A 4 37.66 -4.92 107.99
CA THR A 4 37.02 -3.62 108.35
C THR A 4 36.86 -2.82 107.02
N SER A 5 35.64 -2.48 106.56
CA SER A 5 34.80 -1.30 106.93
C SER A 5 35.33 -0.01 106.26
N ILE A 6 34.61 0.90 105.59
CA ILE A 6 33.18 1.28 105.46
C ILE A 6 33.00 2.18 104.20
N ASP A 7 31.75 2.26 103.71
CA ASP A 7 31.02 3.27 102.89
C ASP A 7 31.70 4.39 102.10
N THR A 8 31.09 4.68 100.94
CA THR A 8 30.59 6.05 100.63
C THR A 8 29.38 5.96 99.68
N TRP A 9 28.17 6.25 100.19
CA TRP A 9 26.98 6.52 99.36
C TRP A 9 26.68 8.03 99.40
N GLY A 10 26.64 8.63 98.23
CA GLY A 10 26.36 10.05 98.02
C GLY A 10 24.90 10.36 97.72
N THR A 11 24.43 11.41 98.39
CA THR A 11 23.63 12.57 97.89
C THR A 11 22.14 12.44 97.52
N PRO A 12 21.34 13.53 97.68
CA PRO A 12 19.98 13.54 98.25
C PRO A 12 18.87 13.89 97.20
N PRO A 13 17.57 14.01 97.58
CA PRO A 13 16.45 13.82 96.66
C PRO A 13 16.09 15.08 95.85
N LYS A 14 15.68 14.91 94.58
CA LYS A 14 15.11 15.97 93.75
C LYS A 14 13.69 15.63 93.28
N LYS A 15 12.75 16.38 93.87
CA LYS A 15 11.46 16.90 93.40
C LYS A 15 10.71 16.14 92.28
N PHE A 16 9.48 15.74 92.64
CA PHE A 16 8.37 15.36 91.77
C PHE A 16 8.24 16.29 90.55
N ALA A 17 8.45 15.75 89.35
CA ALA A 17 7.95 16.32 88.11
C ALA A 17 6.51 15.84 87.87
N LYS A 18 5.60 16.77 87.65
CA LYS A 18 4.20 16.50 87.30
C LYS A 18 4.14 15.70 86.00
N PHE A 19 3.51 14.52 86.02
CA PHE A 19 3.15 13.79 84.82
C PHE A 19 2.14 14.61 84.01
N GLY A 20 2.58 15.17 82.89
CA GLY A 20 1.69 15.70 81.88
C GLY A 20 0.92 14.55 81.23
N THR A 21 -0.41 14.66 81.20
CA THR A 21 -1.31 13.79 80.44
C THR A 21 -0.81 13.63 79.00
N VAL A 22 -0.43 12.41 78.62
CA VAL A 22 -0.19 12.03 77.22
C VAL A 22 -1.52 12.23 76.48
N LYS A 23 -1.60 13.29 75.67
CA LYS A 23 -2.66 13.38 74.66
C LYS A 23 -2.52 12.17 73.75
N ARG A 24 -3.56 11.33 73.69
CA ARG A 24 -3.74 10.38 72.58
C ARG A 24 -3.53 11.16 71.29
N MET A 25 -2.45 10.88 70.56
CA MET A 25 -2.32 11.36 69.19
C MET A 25 -3.55 10.84 68.44
N GLY A 26 -4.35 11.78 67.94
CA GLY A 26 -5.50 11.46 67.12
C GLY A 26 -5.06 10.58 65.96
N VAL A 27 -5.88 9.57 65.65
CA VAL A 27 -5.75 8.70 64.49
C VAL A 27 -5.38 9.57 63.29
N TRP A 28 -4.14 9.44 62.82
CA TRP A 28 -3.66 10.18 61.66
C TRP A 28 -4.47 9.64 60.48
N LYS A 29 -5.46 10.42 60.03
CA LYS A 29 -6.31 10.07 58.90
C LYS A 29 -5.42 9.92 57.66
N SER A 30 -4.99 8.70 57.36
CA SER A 30 -4.24 8.31 56.15
C SER A 30 -5.11 8.24 54.89
N ALA A 31 -6.42 8.51 55.03
CA ALA A 31 -7.41 8.47 53.97
C ALA A 31 -7.12 9.31 52.70
N PRO A 32 -6.51 10.53 52.75
CA PRO A 32 -6.33 11.32 51.53
C PRO A 32 -5.23 10.77 50.61
N ARG A 33 -4.36 9.88 51.10
CA ARG A 33 -3.34 9.22 50.27
C ARG A 33 -3.91 8.03 49.53
N LEU A 34 -4.72 7.19 50.17
CA LEU A 34 -5.29 6.01 49.50
C LEU A 34 -6.25 6.41 48.38
N PHE A 35 -7.13 7.39 48.61
CA PHE A 35 -8.08 7.86 47.61
C PHE A 35 -7.38 8.48 46.39
N THR A 36 -6.37 9.33 46.60
CA THR A 36 -5.60 9.93 45.49
C THR A 36 -4.81 8.89 44.71
N THR A 37 -4.26 7.87 45.39
CA THR A 37 -3.57 6.76 44.73
C THR A 37 -4.54 5.92 43.89
N CYS A 38 -5.74 5.60 44.43
CA CYS A 38 -6.77 4.88 43.68
C CYS A 38 -7.29 5.67 42.48
N VAL A 39 -7.50 6.99 42.62
CA VAL A 39 -7.91 7.85 41.51
C VAL A 39 -6.81 7.94 40.45
N PHE A 40 -5.54 8.06 40.84
CA PHE A 40 -4.41 8.04 39.91
C PHE A 40 -4.34 6.72 39.14
N PHE A 41 -4.41 5.57 39.81
CA PHE A 41 -4.41 4.28 39.13
C PHE A 41 -5.66 4.03 38.30
N ALA A 42 -6.82 4.54 38.70
CA ALA A 42 -8.04 4.48 37.89
C ALA A 42 -7.92 5.34 36.63
N LEU A 43 -7.37 6.56 36.74
CA LEU A 43 -7.09 7.43 35.59
C LEU A 43 -6.01 6.83 34.69
N LEU A 44 -4.97 6.22 35.26
CA LEU A 44 -3.91 5.52 34.54
C LEU A 44 -4.47 4.29 33.81
N TRP A 45 -5.34 3.52 34.47
CA TRP A 45 -6.05 2.38 33.86
C TRP A 45 -6.99 2.84 32.75
N LEU A 46 -7.76 3.91 32.98
CA LEU A 46 -8.58 4.54 31.96
C LEU A 46 -7.74 5.07 30.80
N TRP A 47 -6.55 5.61 31.04
CA TRP A 47 -5.64 6.09 30.00
C TRP A 47 -4.98 4.93 29.24
N PHE A 48 -4.64 3.83 29.89
CA PHE A 48 -4.11 2.64 29.20
C PHE A 48 -5.19 1.88 28.41
N HIS A 49 -6.46 1.95 28.82
CA HIS A 49 -7.57 1.25 28.14
C HIS A 49 -8.35 2.13 27.17
N PHE A 50 -8.39 3.44 27.38
CA PHE A 50 -9.18 4.39 26.58
C PHE A 50 -8.37 5.62 26.13
N GLY A 51 -7.07 5.71 26.47
CA GLY A 51 -6.20 6.73 25.92
C GLY A 51 -5.98 6.50 24.42
N PRO A 52 -5.71 7.58 23.66
CA PRO A 52 -5.47 7.47 22.23
C PRO A 52 -4.21 6.64 22.00
N THR A 53 -4.33 5.49 21.33
CA THR A 53 -3.19 4.81 20.73
C THR A 53 -2.77 5.63 19.52
N GLU A 54 -1.64 6.34 19.61
CA GLU A 54 -1.04 6.98 18.44
C GLU A 54 -0.62 5.89 17.46
N LEU A 55 -1.34 5.78 16.34
CA LEU A 55 -0.93 4.91 15.24
C LEU A 55 0.26 5.57 14.54
N LEU A 56 1.41 4.90 14.55
CA LEU A 56 2.65 5.39 13.94
C LEU A 56 3.08 4.45 12.82
N ILE A 57 3.57 5.00 11.71
CA ILE A 57 4.17 4.21 10.62
C ILE A 57 5.60 3.86 11.02
N PRO A 58 5.93 2.57 11.22
CA PRO A 58 7.29 2.18 11.57
C PRO A 58 8.28 2.52 10.47
N ALA A 59 9.42 3.08 10.88
CA ALA A 59 10.56 3.31 9.99
C ALA A 59 11.18 1.97 9.54
N ASP A 60 11.16 0.95 10.40
CA ASP A 60 11.57 -0.40 10.00
C ASP A 60 10.53 -1.00 9.03
N SER A 61 10.97 -1.26 7.80
CA SER A 61 10.16 -1.90 6.76
C SER A 61 9.67 -3.31 7.10
N PHE A 62 10.30 -3.99 8.07
CA PHE A 62 9.86 -5.29 8.54
C PHE A 62 8.81 -5.21 9.64
N GLU A 63 8.68 -4.07 10.32
CA GLU A 63 7.68 -3.91 11.38
C GLU A 63 6.29 -3.68 10.77
N TYR A 64 5.32 -4.40 11.33
CA TYR A 64 3.91 -4.28 10.98
C TYR A 64 3.29 -3.03 11.60
N LEU A 65 2.35 -2.42 10.87
CA LEU A 65 1.48 -1.41 11.44
C LEU A 65 0.57 -2.05 12.51
N LYS A 66 0.56 -1.46 13.71
CA LYS A 66 -0.25 -1.88 14.86
C LYS A 66 -1.64 -1.24 14.80
N ASP A 67 -2.41 -1.64 13.80
CA ASP A 67 -3.80 -1.20 13.58
C ASP A 67 -4.69 -2.44 13.38
N GLU A 68 -5.66 -2.65 14.28
CA GLU A 68 -6.60 -3.78 14.20
C GLU A 68 -7.43 -3.74 12.91
N SER A 69 -7.71 -2.55 12.35
CA SER A 69 -8.46 -2.44 11.09
C SER A 69 -7.67 -2.93 9.87
N LEU A 70 -6.36 -3.14 10.01
CA LEU A 70 -5.48 -3.68 8.98
C LEU A 70 -5.12 -5.15 9.20
N ARG A 71 -5.65 -5.77 10.26
CA ARG A 71 -5.33 -7.15 10.66
C ARG A 71 -5.62 -8.17 9.56
N ASP A 72 -6.68 -7.97 8.79
CA ASP A 72 -7.07 -8.89 7.73
C ASP A 72 -6.00 -9.04 6.65
N ILE A 73 -5.11 -8.05 6.46
CA ILE A 73 -3.97 -8.13 5.52
C ILE A 73 -2.98 -9.23 5.93
N LEU A 74 -2.98 -9.63 7.21
CA LEU A 74 -2.10 -10.69 7.74
C LEU A 74 -2.64 -12.10 7.48
N ASN A 75 -3.87 -12.24 6.98
CA ASN A 75 -4.44 -13.53 6.63
C ASN A 75 -3.81 -14.11 5.34
N THR A 76 -4.15 -15.34 4.98
CA THR A 76 -3.57 -16.01 3.78
C THR A 76 -4.02 -15.40 2.45
N THR A 77 -5.06 -14.56 2.42
CA THR A 77 -5.59 -13.89 1.21
C THR A 77 -5.26 -12.40 1.16
N LEU A 78 -4.34 -11.94 2.02
CA LEU A 78 -3.90 -10.54 2.11
C LEU A 78 -5.06 -9.55 2.38
N GLY A 79 -6.14 -10.00 3.00
CA GLY A 79 -7.33 -9.18 3.25
C GLY A 79 -8.30 -9.06 2.08
N PHE A 80 -8.04 -9.76 0.97
CA PHE A 80 -9.01 -9.95 -0.11
C PHE A 80 -9.87 -11.20 0.13
N GLU A 81 -11.02 -11.31 -0.54
CA GLU A 81 -11.81 -12.55 -0.49
C GLU A 81 -11.09 -13.70 -1.20
N LYS A 82 -10.49 -13.40 -2.36
CA LYS A 82 -9.71 -14.35 -3.17
C LYS A 82 -8.55 -13.66 -3.87
N ILE A 83 -7.48 -14.44 -4.08
CA ILE A 83 -6.37 -14.12 -4.96
C ILE A 83 -6.44 -15.09 -6.15
N LEU A 84 -6.68 -14.55 -7.33
CA LEU A 84 -6.89 -15.27 -8.58
C LEU A 84 -5.65 -15.13 -9.45
N VAL A 85 -5.03 -16.25 -9.84
CA VAL A 85 -3.87 -16.26 -10.73
C VAL A 85 -4.31 -16.64 -12.12
N LEU A 86 -4.18 -15.74 -13.08
CA LEU A 86 -4.43 -16.03 -14.49
C LEU A 86 -3.21 -16.78 -15.06
N ASN A 87 -3.41 -18.03 -15.49
CA ASN A 87 -2.34 -18.88 -16.00
C ASN A 87 -2.82 -19.68 -17.22
N LEU A 88 -2.01 -19.71 -18.28
CA LEU A 88 -2.30 -20.59 -19.41
C LEU A 88 -2.05 -22.05 -19.00
N PRO A 89 -2.97 -23.01 -19.26
CA PRO A 89 -2.86 -24.37 -18.75
C PRO A 89 -1.55 -25.10 -19.08
N PHE A 90 -0.92 -24.76 -20.21
CA PHE A 90 0.34 -25.36 -20.66
C PHE A 90 1.60 -24.77 -19.98
N ARG A 91 1.49 -23.61 -19.31
CA ARG A 91 2.59 -22.97 -18.55
C ARG A 91 2.72 -23.58 -17.15
N THR A 92 2.98 -24.89 -17.12
CA THR A 92 3.10 -25.68 -15.87
C THR A 92 4.30 -25.24 -15.02
N ASP A 93 5.40 -24.86 -15.66
CA ASP A 93 6.58 -24.28 -14.99
C ASP A 93 6.25 -23.01 -14.20
N ARG A 94 5.46 -22.10 -14.80
CA ARG A 94 4.98 -20.87 -14.16
C ARG A 94 4.03 -21.17 -13.00
N ARG A 95 3.14 -22.15 -13.20
CA ARG A 95 2.19 -22.59 -12.18
C ARG A 95 2.91 -23.16 -10.94
N ASP A 96 3.92 -24.00 -11.13
CA ASP A 96 4.70 -24.61 -10.05
C ASP A 96 5.53 -23.55 -9.31
N ALA A 97 6.21 -22.67 -10.04
CA ALA A 97 6.96 -21.56 -9.45
C ALA A 97 6.04 -20.64 -8.62
N MET A 98 4.88 -20.26 -9.17
CA MET A 98 3.89 -19.44 -8.45
C MET A 98 3.36 -20.15 -7.20
N SER A 99 3.07 -21.44 -7.28
CA SER A 99 2.59 -22.24 -6.15
C SER A 99 3.62 -22.29 -5.03
N LEU A 100 4.91 -22.44 -5.38
CA LEU A 100 6.00 -22.45 -4.42
C LEU A 100 6.20 -21.06 -3.78
N SER A 101 6.20 -19.98 -4.59
CA SER A 101 6.29 -18.60 -4.09
C SER A 101 5.15 -18.27 -3.11
N ALA A 102 3.93 -18.69 -3.45
CA ALA A 102 2.76 -18.51 -2.59
C ALA A 102 2.89 -19.30 -1.28
N ALA A 103 3.35 -20.55 -1.35
CA ALA A 103 3.55 -21.41 -0.18
C ALA A 103 4.58 -20.82 0.80
N VAL A 104 5.76 -20.42 0.33
CA VAL A 104 6.80 -19.82 1.21
C VAL A 104 6.37 -18.48 1.81
N SER A 105 5.43 -17.79 1.17
CA SER A 105 4.87 -16.51 1.63
C SER A 105 3.62 -16.67 2.50
N ASN A 106 3.14 -17.91 2.72
CA ASN A 106 1.85 -18.22 3.34
C ASN A 106 0.68 -17.46 2.68
N ILE A 107 0.63 -17.49 1.35
CA ILE A 107 -0.40 -16.88 0.52
C ILE A 107 -1.22 -17.98 -0.15
N LYS A 108 -2.55 -17.87 -0.07
CA LYS A 108 -3.49 -18.78 -0.73
C LYS A 108 -3.91 -18.18 -2.06
N ILE A 109 -3.71 -18.95 -3.13
CA ILE A 109 -4.04 -18.58 -4.51
C ILE A 109 -5.01 -19.59 -5.14
N GLU A 110 -5.80 -19.13 -6.11
CA GLU A 110 -6.69 -19.95 -6.94
C GLU A 110 -6.38 -19.68 -8.42
N PHE A 111 -6.05 -20.72 -9.16
CA PHE A 111 -5.74 -20.58 -10.58
C PHE A 111 -7.01 -20.45 -11.42
N ILE A 112 -7.02 -19.49 -12.34
CA ILE A 112 -8.00 -19.37 -13.40
C ILE A 112 -7.28 -19.65 -14.72
N GLU A 113 -7.84 -20.59 -15.48
CA GLU A 113 -7.30 -20.94 -16.78
C GLU A 113 -7.46 -19.78 -17.75
N GLY A 114 -6.34 -19.27 -18.24
CA GLY A 114 -6.30 -18.35 -19.36
C GLY A 114 -6.70 -19.07 -20.65
N VAL A 115 -7.26 -18.31 -21.58
CA VAL A 115 -7.62 -18.78 -22.93
C VAL A 115 -6.80 -17.99 -23.94
N SER A 116 -6.33 -18.66 -25.00
CA SER A 116 -5.75 -17.96 -26.14
C SER A 116 -6.84 -17.16 -26.86
N GLY A 117 -6.48 -16.03 -27.47
CA GLY A 117 -7.43 -15.20 -28.21
C GLY A 117 -8.17 -15.97 -29.31
N GLU A 118 -7.50 -16.94 -29.95
CA GLU A 118 -8.05 -17.82 -30.98
C GLU A 118 -9.19 -18.72 -30.46
N ASN A 119 -9.20 -19.03 -29.17
CA ASN A 119 -10.21 -19.87 -28.53
C ASN A 119 -11.39 -19.08 -27.96
N ILE A 120 -11.35 -17.74 -28.01
CA ILE A 120 -12.45 -16.89 -27.57
C ILE A 120 -13.49 -16.83 -28.69
N ASN A 121 -14.64 -17.45 -28.48
CA ASN A 121 -15.77 -17.33 -29.40
C ASN A 121 -16.28 -15.88 -29.42
N GLU A 122 -16.54 -15.32 -30.60
CA GLU A 122 -17.07 -13.95 -30.76
C GLU A 122 -18.40 -13.72 -30.00
N LYS A 123 -19.14 -14.78 -29.67
CA LYS A 123 -20.38 -14.74 -28.89
C LYS A 123 -20.18 -14.86 -27.38
N ALA A 124 -18.94 -14.96 -26.90
CA ALA A 124 -18.64 -15.22 -25.50
C ALA A 124 -18.87 -13.97 -24.63
N TYR A 125 -20.08 -13.87 -24.09
CA TYR A 125 -20.38 -13.06 -22.90
C TYR A 125 -20.79 -14.01 -21.77
N PRO A 126 -20.21 -13.89 -20.56
CA PRO A 126 -20.60 -14.76 -19.46
C PRO A 126 -22.08 -14.59 -19.12
N ALA A 127 -22.81 -15.72 -19.10
CA ALA A 127 -24.23 -15.73 -18.73
C ALA A 127 -24.41 -15.30 -17.25
N PRO A 128 -25.44 -14.50 -16.90
CA PRO A 128 -25.60 -13.96 -15.56
C PRO A 128 -25.69 -15.01 -14.44
N GLU A 129 -26.19 -16.20 -14.76
CA GLU A 129 -26.57 -17.24 -13.79
C GLU A 129 -25.38 -18.07 -13.26
N SER A 130 -24.24 -18.08 -13.96
CA SER A 130 -23.01 -18.77 -13.51
C SER A 130 -22.07 -17.88 -12.69
N ASN A 131 -22.42 -16.61 -12.48
CA ASN A 131 -21.54 -15.63 -11.84
C ASN A 131 -21.52 -15.77 -10.31
N ARG A 132 -20.37 -16.15 -9.75
CA ARG A 132 -20.08 -15.98 -8.31
C ARG A 132 -19.86 -14.49 -8.01
N LYS A 133 -20.58 -13.96 -7.02
CA LYS A 133 -20.51 -12.54 -6.63
C LYS A 133 -19.49 -12.36 -5.50
N LEU A 134 -18.34 -11.80 -5.83
CA LEU A 134 -17.31 -11.36 -4.87
C LEU A 134 -17.43 -9.84 -4.67
N PRO A 135 -17.34 -9.26 -3.46
CA PRO A 135 -17.29 -7.81 -3.26
C PRO A 135 -16.04 -7.20 -3.91
N ALA A 136 -14.91 -7.89 -3.84
CA ALA A 136 -13.68 -7.59 -4.57
C ALA A 136 -12.81 -8.84 -4.70
N ALA A 137 -12.03 -8.93 -5.78
CA ALA A 137 -11.03 -9.97 -5.98
C ALA A 137 -9.70 -9.36 -6.38
N PHE A 138 -8.60 -9.93 -5.89
CA PHE A 138 -7.25 -9.59 -6.34
C PHE A 138 -6.83 -10.56 -7.43
N ILE A 139 -6.46 -10.05 -8.60
CA ILE A 139 -6.10 -10.80 -9.80
C ILE A 139 -4.63 -10.55 -10.09
N VAL A 140 -3.87 -11.59 -10.37
CA VAL A 140 -2.45 -11.50 -10.71
C VAL A 140 -2.09 -12.38 -11.91
N GLU A 141 -1.05 -11.99 -12.64
CA GLU A 141 -0.48 -12.75 -13.76
C GLU A 141 0.43 -13.90 -13.25
N ASP A 142 0.66 -14.93 -14.06
CA ASP A 142 1.44 -16.11 -13.67
C ASP A 142 2.97 -15.88 -13.54
N ASP A 143 3.44 -14.72 -13.99
CA ASP A 143 4.80 -14.19 -13.85
C ASP A 143 4.88 -13.02 -12.84
N VAL A 144 3.86 -12.81 -12.00
CA VAL A 144 3.95 -11.87 -10.88
C VAL A 144 4.92 -12.37 -9.79
N ASP A 145 5.55 -11.41 -9.12
CA ASP A 145 6.36 -11.61 -7.93
C ASP A 145 6.16 -10.46 -6.93
N TRP A 146 6.61 -10.66 -5.69
CA TRP A 146 6.47 -9.70 -4.59
C TRP A 146 7.70 -9.74 -3.67
N ASP A 147 7.88 -8.66 -2.90
CA ASP A 147 8.93 -8.58 -1.88
C ASP A 147 8.49 -9.39 -0.65
N ILE A 148 9.42 -9.98 0.08
CA ILE A 148 9.10 -10.71 1.33
C ILE A 148 8.34 -9.84 2.36
N ARG A 149 8.41 -8.50 2.23
CA ARG A 149 7.67 -7.51 3.03
C ARG A 149 6.29 -7.13 2.44
N VAL A 150 5.70 -7.98 1.59
CA VAL A 150 4.43 -7.69 0.88
C VAL A 150 3.30 -7.25 1.82
N ARG A 151 3.20 -7.84 3.02
CA ARG A 151 2.15 -7.50 4.01
C ARG A 151 2.33 -6.09 4.57
N GLN A 152 3.57 -5.73 4.93
CA GLN A 152 3.93 -4.41 5.43
C GLN A 152 3.66 -3.33 4.38
N ASN A 153 3.96 -3.63 3.11
CA ASN A 153 3.67 -2.76 1.98
C ASN A 153 2.16 -2.61 1.75
N LEU A 154 1.40 -3.71 1.86
CA LEU A 154 -0.06 -3.68 1.72
C LEU A 154 -0.77 -2.96 2.87
N GLN A 155 -0.27 -3.01 4.10
CA GLN A 155 -0.82 -2.21 5.20
C GLN A 155 -0.67 -0.71 4.92
N ARG A 156 0.49 -0.28 4.39
CA ARG A 156 0.73 1.12 4.00
C ARG A 156 -0.15 1.54 2.82
N PHE A 157 -0.29 0.68 1.82
CA PHE A 157 -1.22 0.88 0.71
C PHE A 157 -2.68 0.98 1.21
N ALA A 158 -3.07 0.14 2.17
CA ALA A 158 -4.42 0.13 2.72
C ALA A 158 -4.78 1.48 3.39
N LEU A 159 -3.87 2.04 4.19
CA LEU A 159 -4.02 3.40 4.74
C LEU A 159 -4.24 4.43 3.63
N ALA A 160 -3.41 4.37 2.58
CA ALA A 160 -3.51 5.28 1.44
C ALA A 160 -4.83 5.12 0.68
N SER A 161 -5.23 3.88 0.40
CA SER A 161 -6.44 3.56 -0.35
C SER A 161 -7.70 4.04 0.36
N ARG A 162 -7.76 3.91 1.69
CA ARG A 162 -8.86 4.42 2.53
C ARG A 162 -8.96 5.93 2.47
N TYR A 163 -7.82 6.63 2.58
CA TYR A 163 -7.78 8.08 2.48
C TYR A 163 -8.24 8.56 1.10
N LEU A 164 -7.69 7.97 0.03
CA LEU A 164 -7.97 8.35 -1.36
C LEU A 164 -9.37 7.96 -1.83
N SER A 165 -10.04 7.00 -1.16
CA SER A 165 -11.43 6.61 -1.45
C SER A 165 -12.48 7.26 -0.55
N SER A 166 -12.06 8.01 0.48
CA SER A 166 -12.99 8.72 1.38
C SER A 166 -13.76 9.82 0.64
N THR A 167 -15.05 9.97 0.96
CA THR A 167 -15.87 11.04 0.37
C THR A 167 -15.72 12.33 1.16
N ARG A 168 -15.97 13.50 0.54
CA ARG A 168 -15.94 14.81 1.23
C ARG A 168 -16.88 14.92 2.44
N GLU A 169 -17.91 14.08 2.54
CA GLU A 169 -18.82 14.05 3.69
C GLU A 169 -18.20 13.32 4.89
N ASP A 170 -17.28 12.38 4.65
CA ASP A 170 -16.52 11.68 5.70
C ASP A 170 -15.42 12.58 6.32
N GLN A 171 -15.21 13.76 5.74
CA GLN A 171 -14.13 14.69 6.07
C GLN A 171 -14.56 15.65 7.18
N SER A 172 -14.33 15.29 8.44
CA SER A 172 -14.72 16.14 9.58
C SER A 172 -13.96 17.47 9.70
N SER A 173 -12.91 17.69 8.90
CA SER A 173 -12.24 18.97 8.60
C SER A 173 -11.14 18.71 7.55
N PRO A 174 -10.75 19.70 6.72
CA PRO A 174 -9.55 19.57 5.88
C PRO A 174 -8.31 19.35 6.78
N PRO A 175 -7.34 18.53 6.37
CA PRO A 175 -6.11 18.34 7.13
C PRO A 175 -5.46 19.70 7.43
N LYS A 176 -4.97 19.91 8.66
CA LYS A 176 -4.12 21.07 9.00
C LYS A 176 -2.69 20.91 8.44
N THR A 177 -2.52 20.08 7.41
CA THR A 177 -1.23 19.71 6.85
C THR A 177 -0.95 20.59 5.65
N SER A 178 0.24 21.20 5.61
CA SER A 178 0.72 21.93 4.45
C SER A 178 1.04 20.96 3.31
N PHE A 179 0.51 21.22 2.13
CA PHE A 179 0.89 20.48 0.93
C PHE A 179 2.31 20.81 0.49
N GLU A 180 3.11 19.78 0.22
CA GLU A 180 4.40 19.92 -0.45
C GLU A 180 4.18 20.04 -1.96
N GLN A 181 4.91 20.96 -2.60
CA GLN A 181 4.86 21.16 -4.05
C GLN A 181 6.15 20.64 -4.69
N HIS A 182 6.01 19.87 -5.76
CA HIS A 182 7.13 19.31 -6.50
C HIS A 182 7.05 19.75 -7.97
N ILE A 183 8.20 19.99 -8.58
CA ILE A 183 8.29 20.17 -10.03
C ILE A 183 8.17 18.79 -10.67
N ASN A 184 7.17 18.59 -11.54
CA ASN A 184 7.01 17.32 -12.21
C ASN A 184 8.09 17.16 -13.29
N THR A 185 8.90 16.12 -13.19
CA THR A 185 9.94 15.80 -14.18
C THR A 185 9.46 14.86 -15.28
N GLU A 186 8.19 14.43 -15.26
CA GLU A 186 7.60 13.62 -16.32
C GLU A 186 7.60 14.37 -17.66
N THR A 187 8.09 13.69 -18.69
CA THR A 187 8.22 14.18 -20.07
C THR A 187 7.50 13.23 -21.02
N ASN A 188 7.34 13.62 -22.28
CA ASN A 188 6.78 12.71 -23.29
C ASN A 188 7.60 11.41 -23.49
N ASP A 189 8.90 11.43 -23.18
CA ASP A 189 9.78 10.27 -23.33
C ASP A 189 9.74 9.34 -22.12
N THR A 190 9.44 9.88 -20.94
CA THR A 190 9.31 9.11 -19.68
C THR A 190 7.85 8.74 -19.37
N ALA A 191 6.89 9.43 -19.98
CA ALA A 191 5.47 9.12 -19.88
C ALA A 191 5.12 7.86 -20.69
N PHE A 192 4.18 7.10 -20.17
CA PHE A 192 3.61 5.96 -20.89
C PHE A 192 2.75 6.48 -22.06
N LYS A 193 3.03 6.00 -23.27
CA LYS A 193 2.36 6.40 -24.53
C LYS A 193 0.91 5.90 -24.65
N ILE A 194 0.19 5.83 -23.54
CA ILE A 194 -1.23 5.51 -23.46
C ILE A 194 -2.11 6.78 -23.38
N LEU A 195 -1.53 7.91 -22.96
CA LEU A 195 -2.20 9.20 -22.84
C LEU A 195 -1.40 10.34 -23.48
N ASP A 196 -2.09 11.42 -23.85
CA ASP A 196 -1.44 12.61 -24.42
C ASP A 196 -0.54 13.31 -23.39
N ALA A 197 0.74 13.50 -23.72
CA ALA A 197 1.73 14.19 -22.90
C ALA A 197 1.39 15.67 -22.65
N SER A 198 0.54 16.29 -23.47
CA SER A 198 0.06 17.66 -23.24
C SER A 198 -0.70 17.84 -21.91
N THR A 199 -1.19 16.73 -21.34
CA THR A 199 -1.96 16.73 -20.09
C THR A 199 -1.09 16.46 -18.84
N ILE A 200 0.24 16.36 -18.99
CA ILE A 200 1.17 16.23 -17.87
C ILE A 200 1.16 17.54 -17.05
N PRO A 201 0.87 17.48 -15.74
CA PRO A 201 0.90 18.67 -14.89
C PRO A 201 2.34 19.14 -14.66
N LYS A 202 2.57 20.45 -14.62
CA LYS A 202 3.91 21.02 -14.33
C LYS A 202 4.33 20.87 -12.88
N THR A 203 3.36 20.84 -11.97
CA THR A 203 3.58 20.77 -10.53
C THR A 203 2.71 19.67 -9.93
N LEU A 204 3.25 18.98 -8.94
CA LEU A 204 2.56 17.95 -8.18
C LEU A 204 2.44 18.37 -6.73
N SER A 205 1.35 17.95 -6.10
CA SER A 205 1.07 18.26 -4.70
C SER A 205 1.01 16.98 -3.89
N SER A 206 1.81 16.90 -2.83
CA SER A 206 1.87 15.73 -1.97
C SER A 206 1.69 16.06 -0.49
N ILE A 207 1.30 15.05 0.29
CA ILE A 207 1.30 15.06 1.74
C ILE A 207 1.85 13.72 2.26
N PRO A 208 2.48 13.69 3.44
CA PRO A 208 2.95 12.43 4.03
C PRO A 208 1.82 11.44 4.30
N LEU A 209 2.08 10.14 4.09
CA LEU A 209 1.14 9.05 4.37
C LEU A 209 0.68 9.03 5.84
N SER A 210 1.50 9.50 6.78
CA SER A 210 1.11 9.66 8.18
C SER A 210 -0.13 10.54 8.36
N THR A 211 -0.35 11.52 7.47
CA THR A 211 -1.57 12.35 7.48
C THR A 211 -2.84 11.52 7.28
N ALA A 212 -2.75 10.38 6.59
CA ALA A 212 -3.88 9.49 6.39
C ALA A 212 -4.32 8.78 7.69
N ILE A 213 -3.43 8.68 8.68
CA ILE A 213 -3.72 8.05 9.98
C ILE A 213 -4.59 8.96 10.83
N ASP A 214 -4.23 10.23 10.94
CA ASP A 214 -4.98 11.25 11.68
C ASP A 214 -6.41 11.44 11.16
N TYR A 215 -6.64 10.98 9.92
CA TYR A 215 -7.89 11.12 9.20
C TYR A 215 -8.89 9.99 9.42
N GLN A 216 -8.44 8.87 10.00
CA GLN A 216 -9.33 7.74 10.23
C GLN A 216 -10.16 8.00 11.48
N LYS A 217 -11.36 8.55 11.27
CA LYS A 217 -12.44 8.40 12.26
C LYS A 217 -12.55 6.89 12.57
N PRO A 218 -12.61 6.47 13.84
CA PRO A 218 -12.76 5.05 14.17
C PRO A 218 -14.02 4.56 13.45
N PRO A 219 -13.91 3.73 12.39
CA PRO A 219 -15.09 3.38 11.62
C PRO A 219 -15.85 2.36 12.46
N SER A 220 -17.17 2.34 12.32
CA SER A 220 -17.87 1.06 12.28
C SER A 220 -17.05 0.14 11.37
N THR A 221 -16.39 -0.86 11.95
CA THR A 221 -15.41 -1.77 11.34
C THR A 221 -15.51 -1.84 9.81
N PRO A 222 -14.54 -1.27 9.06
CA PRO A 222 -14.61 -1.28 7.60
C PRO A 222 -14.64 -2.73 7.12
N THR A 223 -15.53 -3.04 6.18
CA THR A 223 -15.72 -4.41 5.65
C THR A 223 -14.51 -4.95 4.89
N SER A 224 -13.54 -4.09 4.58
CA SER A 224 -12.30 -4.41 3.87
C SER A 224 -11.18 -3.51 4.39
N PRO A 225 -9.96 -4.03 4.55
CA PRO A 225 -8.82 -3.22 4.98
C PRO A 225 -8.45 -2.15 3.94
N TYR A 226 -8.84 -2.34 2.67
CA TYR A 226 -8.57 -1.42 1.56
C TYR A 226 -9.66 -0.35 1.35
N GLY A 227 -10.47 -0.09 2.38
CA GLY A 227 -11.63 0.79 2.28
C GLY A 227 -12.84 0.12 1.64
N ASP A 228 -13.98 0.82 1.66
CA ASP A 228 -15.26 0.32 1.14
C ASP A 228 -15.17 0.01 -0.37
N PRO A 229 -15.32 -1.26 -0.80
CA PRO A 229 -15.31 -1.64 -2.22
C PRO A 229 -16.40 -0.95 -3.06
N SER A 230 -17.40 -0.33 -2.44
CA SER A 230 -18.39 0.49 -3.14
C SER A 230 -17.88 1.88 -3.56
N GLN A 231 -16.75 2.33 -3.00
CA GLN A 231 -16.18 3.66 -3.24
C GLN A 231 -15.06 3.68 -4.28
N TRP A 232 -14.32 2.57 -4.46
CA TRP A 232 -13.29 2.42 -5.48
C TRP A 232 -13.66 1.40 -6.56
N ASP A 233 -13.04 1.50 -7.74
CA ASP A 233 -13.26 0.62 -8.89
C ASP A 233 -12.09 -0.35 -9.11
N VAL A 234 -10.83 0.15 -9.06
CA VAL A 234 -9.61 -0.66 -9.24
C VAL A 234 -8.52 -0.25 -8.23
N LEU A 235 -7.86 -1.24 -7.62
CA LEU A 235 -6.60 -1.05 -6.90
C LEU A 235 -5.47 -1.67 -7.73
N TRP A 236 -4.64 -0.83 -8.34
CA TRP A 236 -3.58 -1.25 -9.25
C TRP A 236 -2.28 -1.44 -8.46
N LEU A 237 -2.03 -2.66 -7.99
CA LEU A 237 -0.95 -2.97 -7.04
C LEU A 237 0.35 -3.42 -7.73
N GLY A 238 0.22 -3.88 -8.97
CA GLY A 238 1.31 -4.37 -9.81
C GLY A 238 1.15 -3.95 -11.25
N HIS A 239 2.19 -3.32 -11.76
CA HIS A 239 2.23 -2.68 -13.06
C HIS A 239 3.69 -2.56 -13.52
N CYS A 240 3.90 -2.35 -14.81
CA CYS A 240 5.24 -2.05 -15.33
C CYS A 240 5.57 -0.57 -15.12
N GLY A 241 4.56 0.30 -14.94
CA GLY A 241 4.76 1.69 -14.55
C GLY A 241 3.46 2.49 -14.58
N ALA A 242 3.49 3.66 -13.96
CA ALA A 242 2.34 4.57 -13.89
C ALA A 242 2.78 6.02 -14.12
N GLY A 243 1.94 6.81 -14.79
CA GLY A 243 2.15 8.25 -14.92
C GLY A 243 1.79 9.00 -13.64
N MET A 244 2.34 10.20 -13.46
CA MET A 244 1.96 11.06 -12.33
C MET A 244 0.49 11.48 -12.46
N PRO A 245 -0.24 11.65 -11.34
CA PRO A 245 -1.67 11.92 -11.38
C PRO A 245 -1.96 13.23 -12.13
N ARG A 246 -2.87 13.15 -13.10
CA ARG A 246 -3.34 14.27 -13.90
C ARG A 246 -4.61 14.85 -13.28
N SER A 247 -4.80 16.16 -13.40
CA SER A 247 -6.03 16.81 -12.95
C SER A 247 -7.19 16.40 -13.85
N SER A 248 -8.29 15.90 -13.24
CA SER A 248 -9.53 15.66 -13.98
C SER A 248 -10.03 16.97 -14.59
N PRO A 249 -10.36 17.03 -15.90
CA PRO A 249 -10.94 18.22 -16.52
C PRO A 249 -12.26 18.67 -15.87
N SER A 250 -12.90 17.78 -15.08
CA SER A 250 -14.30 17.91 -14.69
C SER A 250 -14.58 18.35 -13.25
N LYS A 251 -13.59 18.53 -12.35
CA LYS A 251 -13.79 19.15 -11.01
C LYS A 251 -12.48 19.36 -10.24
N LYS A 252 -12.46 20.37 -9.34
CA LYS A 252 -11.46 20.60 -8.27
C LYS A 252 -11.53 19.50 -7.19
N SER A 253 -11.20 18.27 -7.55
CA SER A 253 -11.30 17.09 -6.68
C SER A 253 -9.94 16.71 -6.07
N ILE A 254 -9.99 16.03 -4.92
CA ILE A 254 -8.88 15.47 -4.13
C ILE A 254 -8.07 14.42 -4.92
N THR A 255 -8.55 14.05 -6.11
CA THR A 255 -8.01 13.02 -7.00
C THR A 255 -6.57 13.26 -7.47
N SER A 256 -6.04 14.48 -7.34
CA SER A 256 -4.63 14.79 -7.66
C SER A 256 -3.69 14.76 -6.45
N THR A 257 -4.20 14.50 -5.24
CA THR A 257 -3.36 14.40 -4.05
C THR A 257 -2.51 13.13 -4.09
N ILE A 258 -1.21 13.30 -3.86
CA ILE A 258 -0.25 12.21 -3.72
C ILE A 258 0.04 12.01 -2.24
N LEU A 259 -0.04 10.76 -1.77
CA LEU A 259 0.45 10.37 -0.45
C LEU A 259 1.89 9.86 -0.61
N THR A 260 2.82 10.39 0.19
CA THR A 260 4.23 10.01 0.15
C THR A 260 4.63 9.20 1.38
N LEU A 261 5.36 8.11 1.16
CA LEU A 261 6.10 7.41 2.20
C LEU A 261 7.59 7.56 1.90
N THR A 262 8.27 8.38 2.67
CA THR A 262 9.71 8.61 2.56
C THR A 262 10.48 7.52 3.29
N SER A 263 11.76 7.34 2.93
CA SER A 263 12.67 6.37 3.57
C SER A 263 12.17 4.93 3.56
N ASP A 264 11.40 4.56 2.53
CA ASP A 264 10.93 3.19 2.32
C ASP A 264 12.07 2.33 1.77
N SER A 265 12.67 1.52 2.63
CA SER A 265 13.76 0.62 2.26
C SER A 265 13.34 -0.53 1.34
N THR A 266 12.05 -0.66 0.99
CA THR A 266 11.58 -1.58 -0.06
C THR A 266 11.67 -0.97 -1.45
N VAL A 267 11.80 0.35 -1.56
CA VAL A 267 11.96 1.08 -2.83
C VAL A 267 13.45 1.03 -3.24
N PRO A 268 13.78 0.65 -4.48
CA PRO A 268 15.15 0.71 -4.99
C PRO A 268 15.73 2.12 -5.03
N SER A 269 17.05 2.22 -5.21
CA SER A 269 17.68 3.50 -5.50
C SER A 269 17.15 4.10 -6.82
N PRO A 270 17.16 5.43 -7.00
CA PRO A 270 16.62 6.11 -8.18
C PRO A 270 17.11 5.54 -9.52
N ASN A 271 18.37 5.10 -9.58
CA ASN A 271 19.00 4.57 -10.80
C ASN A 271 18.40 3.22 -11.26
N HIS A 272 17.68 2.54 -10.36
CA HIS A 272 17.01 1.26 -10.60
C HIS A 272 15.49 1.38 -10.78
N LEU A 273 14.91 2.58 -10.65
CA LEU A 273 13.49 2.83 -10.89
C LEU A 273 13.22 2.97 -12.39
N LYS A 274 13.00 1.85 -13.07
CA LYS A 274 12.68 1.81 -14.50
C LYS A 274 11.82 0.60 -14.88
N ALA A 275 10.85 0.82 -15.75
CA ALA A 275 9.87 -0.21 -16.14
C ALA A 275 10.51 -1.37 -16.90
N HIS A 276 11.41 -1.06 -17.84
CA HIS A 276 12.06 -2.08 -18.68
C HIS A 276 13.53 -1.77 -18.98
N PRO A 277 14.37 -2.78 -19.28
CA PRO A 277 15.80 -2.58 -19.54
C PRO A 277 16.11 -1.63 -20.71
N PHE A 278 15.24 -1.58 -21.71
CA PHE A 278 15.38 -0.74 -22.90
C PHE A 278 14.90 0.71 -22.70
N GLN A 279 14.38 1.05 -21.52
CA GLN A 279 13.99 2.42 -21.20
C GLN A 279 15.26 3.22 -20.96
N GLY A 280 15.46 4.27 -21.77
CA GLY A 280 16.69 5.06 -21.71
C GLY A 280 16.84 5.87 -20.42
N SER A 281 15.72 6.26 -19.80
CA SER A 281 15.68 7.10 -18.60
C SER A 281 14.92 6.42 -17.46
N PRO A 282 15.29 6.64 -16.19
CA PRO A 282 14.47 6.24 -15.06
C PRO A 282 13.06 6.84 -15.09
N ASP A 283 12.17 6.27 -14.30
CA ASP A 283 10.82 6.78 -14.12
C ASP A 283 10.85 8.21 -13.56
N ALA A 284 9.85 9.04 -13.87
CA ALA A 284 9.77 10.42 -13.38
C ALA A 284 9.84 10.50 -11.83
N LEU A 285 9.34 9.47 -11.14
CA LEU A 285 9.47 9.28 -9.70
C LEU A 285 10.90 9.49 -9.20
N ALA A 286 11.88 8.91 -9.91
CA ALA A 286 13.29 8.89 -9.52
C ALA A 286 13.91 10.29 -9.43
N SER A 287 13.37 11.26 -10.18
CA SER A 287 13.89 12.63 -10.24
C SER A 287 12.94 13.67 -9.62
N THR A 288 11.65 13.36 -9.47
CA THR A 288 10.67 14.25 -8.83
C THR A 288 10.74 14.19 -7.30
N TYR A 289 11.01 13.01 -6.73
CA TYR A 289 10.98 12.77 -5.28
C TYR A 289 12.35 12.32 -4.74
N ALA A 290 12.53 12.46 -3.43
CA ALA A 290 13.74 12.00 -2.76
C ALA A 290 13.93 10.47 -2.94
N PRO A 291 15.18 9.97 -2.90
CA PRO A 291 15.45 8.53 -2.94
C PRO A 291 14.62 7.76 -1.91
N HIS A 292 14.30 6.50 -2.23
CA HIS A 292 13.51 5.62 -1.35
C HIS A 292 12.14 6.19 -0.97
N THR A 293 11.49 6.92 -1.89
CA THR A 293 10.11 7.40 -1.70
C THR A 293 9.12 6.54 -2.46
N ARG A 294 8.08 6.07 -1.78
CA ARG A 294 6.91 5.43 -2.39
C ARG A 294 5.74 6.40 -2.46
N LEU A 295 5.06 6.43 -3.60
CA LEU A 295 3.87 7.25 -3.83
C LEU A 295 2.61 6.39 -3.84
N TYR A 296 1.52 6.95 -3.35
CA TYR A 296 0.17 6.41 -3.52
C TYR A 296 -0.74 7.51 -4.03
N HIS A 297 -1.47 7.25 -5.11
CA HIS A 297 -2.31 8.27 -5.74
C HIS A 297 -3.38 7.64 -6.63
N SER A 298 -4.29 8.47 -7.13
CA SER A 298 -5.23 8.02 -8.16
C SER A 298 -4.50 7.78 -9.48
N ALA A 299 -4.83 6.70 -10.19
CA ALA A 299 -4.22 6.31 -11.46
C ALA A 299 -4.66 7.19 -12.66
N THR A 300 -4.87 8.50 -12.44
CA THR A 300 -5.30 9.44 -13.46
C THR A 300 -4.20 9.77 -14.49
N GLY A 301 -2.94 9.48 -14.14
CA GLY A 301 -1.79 9.57 -15.05
C GLY A 301 -1.67 8.42 -16.04
N GLY A 302 -2.57 7.43 -15.96
CA GLY A 302 -2.47 6.18 -16.71
C GLY A 302 -1.53 5.19 -16.03
N THR A 303 -1.77 3.90 -16.24
CA THR A 303 -0.97 2.80 -15.73
C THR A 303 -0.92 1.70 -16.79
N LEU A 304 0.19 0.98 -16.88
CA LEU A 304 0.42 -0.04 -17.91
C LEU A 304 0.86 -1.37 -17.29
N CYS A 305 0.51 -2.48 -17.95
CA CYS A 305 0.55 -3.84 -17.41
C CYS A 305 -0.42 -4.07 -16.23
N THR A 306 -0.99 -5.26 -16.16
CA THR A 306 -1.95 -5.66 -15.11
C THR A 306 -1.44 -6.84 -14.28
N VAL A 307 -0.14 -6.84 -14.01
CA VAL A 307 0.56 -7.93 -13.30
C VAL A 307 -0.06 -8.23 -11.93
N GLY A 308 -0.63 -7.22 -11.27
CA GLY A 308 -1.49 -7.42 -10.10
C GLY A 308 -2.48 -6.28 -9.88
N TYR A 309 -3.77 -6.57 -9.86
CA TYR A 309 -4.79 -5.56 -9.59
C TYR A 309 -6.00 -6.16 -8.88
N ALA A 310 -6.61 -5.39 -7.98
CA ALA A 310 -7.89 -5.75 -7.40
C ALA A 310 -9.02 -4.99 -8.08
N VAL A 311 -10.13 -5.67 -8.31
CA VAL A 311 -11.34 -5.09 -8.91
C VAL A 311 -12.50 -5.25 -7.94
N SER A 312 -13.21 -4.15 -7.65
CA SER A 312 -14.44 -4.21 -6.85
C SER A 312 -15.61 -4.67 -7.70
N GLN A 313 -16.69 -5.14 -7.08
CA GLN A 313 -17.91 -5.50 -7.83
C GLN A 313 -18.47 -4.31 -8.62
N ARG A 314 -18.33 -3.09 -8.08
CA ARG A 314 -18.69 -1.84 -8.76
C ARG A 314 -17.82 -1.62 -10.00
N GLY A 315 -16.49 -1.76 -9.85
CA GLY A 315 -15.53 -1.67 -10.94
C GLY A 315 -15.78 -2.70 -12.02
N ALA A 316 -15.93 -3.98 -11.65
CA ALA A 316 -16.17 -5.09 -12.57
C ALA A 316 -17.38 -4.86 -13.47
N ARG A 317 -18.50 -4.36 -12.92
CA ARG A 317 -19.70 -4.00 -13.73
C ARG A 317 -19.42 -2.92 -14.77
N ARG A 318 -18.64 -1.91 -14.39
CA ARG A 318 -18.27 -0.80 -15.29
C ARG A 318 -17.28 -1.25 -16.36
N LEU A 319 -16.32 -2.11 -15.99
CA LEU A 319 -15.38 -2.72 -16.91
C LEU A 319 -16.08 -3.62 -17.92
N LEU A 320 -17.00 -4.49 -17.48
CA LEU A 320 -17.80 -5.33 -18.39
C LEU A 320 -18.63 -4.47 -19.36
N HIS A 321 -19.26 -3.40 -18.87
CA HIS A 321 -19.98 -2.45 -19.73
C HIS A 321 -19.06 -1.81 -20.77
N ARG A 322 -17.82 -1.44 -20.39
CA ARG A 322 -16.85 -0.92 -21.34
C ARG A 322 -16.40 -1.98 -22.34
N PHE A 323 -15.93 -3.12 -21.85
CA PHE A 323 -15.30 -4.17 -22.65
C PHE A 323 -16.18 -4.65 -23.79
N GLY A 324 -17.50 -4.87 -23.60
CA GLY A 324 -18.32 -5.30 -24.74
C GLY A 324 -19.74 -4.79 -24.80
N VAL A 325 -20.01 -3.62 -24.22
CA VAL A 325 -21.05 -2.74 -24.77
C VAL A 325 -20.42 -1.58 -25.54
N LYS A 326 -19.30 -1.03 -25.04
CA LYS A 326 -18.59 0.08 -25.70
C LYS A 326 -17.48 -0.39 -26.65
N GLY A 327 -16.94 -1.58 -26.45
CA GLY A 327 -16.05 -2.27 -27.39
C GLY A 327 -14.62 -1.76 -27.32
N TRP A 328 -13.89 -2.09 -26.25
CA TRP A 328 -12.44 -1.91 -26.23
C TRP A 328 -11.80 -2.82 -27.29
N SER A 329 -10.95 -2.23 -28.11
CA SER A 329 -10.33 -2.92 -29.25
C SER A 329 -8.81 -3.02 -29.14
N ALA A 330 -8.18 -2.28 -28.23
CA ALA A 330 -6.75 -2.44 -27.94
C ALA A 330 -6.49 -3.49 -26.84
N ILE A 331 -5.22 -3.71 -26.53
CA ILE A 331 -4.79 -4.58 -25.43
C ILE A 331 -5.39 -4.14 -24.09
N PHE A 332 -5.83 -5.10 -23.29
CA PHE A 332 -6.66 -4.88 -22.10
C PHE A 332 -6.03 -3.92 -21.08
N ASP A 333 -4.74 -4.04 -20.82
CA ASP A 333 -4.01 -3.25 -19.84
C ASP A 333 -3.92 -1.77 -20.25
N ALA A 334 -3.65 -1.48 -21.52
CA ALA A 334 -3.63 -0.11 -22.04
C ALA A 334 -5.04 0.52 -21.98
N GLU A 335 -6.08 -0.25 -22.30
CA GLU A 335 -7.46 0.24 -22.23
C GLU A 335 -7.92 0.47 -20.79
N LEU A 336 -7.56 -0.42 -19.87
CA LEU A 336 -7.80 -0.23 -18.45
C LEU A 336 -7.06 1.03 -17.94
N GLY A 337 -5.84 1.25 -18.41
CA GLY A 337 -5.02 2.42 -18.07
C GLY A 337 -5.67 3.73 -18.51
N ARG A 338 -6.12 3.79 -19.78
CA ARG A 338 -6.88 4.93 -20.32
C ARG A 338 -8.20 5.15 -19.60
N TRP A 339 -8.89 4.04 -19.31
CA TRP A 339 -10.14 4.09 -18.58
C TRP A 339 -9.94 4.62 -17.18
N CYS A 340 -8.96 4.15 -16.42
CA CYS A 340 -8.64 4.71 -15.10
C CYS A 340 -8.21 6.18 -15.18
N ALA A 341 -7.60 6.59 -16.30
CA ALA A 341 -7.13 7.95 -16.53
C ALA A 341 -8.22 9.01 -16.78
N GLY A 342 -9.49 8.62 -16.93
CA GLY A 342 -10.52 9.59 -17.29
C GLY A 342 -10.81 9.69 -18.78
N VAL A 343 -10.14 8.90 -19.63
CA VAL A 343 -10.38 8.91 -21.07
C VAL A 343 -11.61 8.06 -21.35
N ASP A 344 -12.59 8.64 -22.03
CA ASP A 344 -13.73 7.92 -22.59
C ASP A 344 -13.55 7.87 -24.10
N ASP A 345 -13.61 6.67 -24.67
CA ASP A 345 -13.41 6.46 -26.11
C ASP A 345 -14.52 7.19 -26.88
N HIS A 346 -14.14 8.27 -27.56
CA HIS A 346 -14.87 8.80 -28.72
C HIS A 346 -14.19 8.42 -30.04
N VAL A 347 -13.19 7.54 -30.02
CA VAL A 347 -12.33 7.30 -31.18
C VAL A 347 -12.21 5.81 -31.46
N ALA A 348 -13.16 5.28 -32.24
CA ALA A 348 -12.94 4.11 -33.11
C ALA A 348 -14.15 3.85 -34.02
N ARG A 349 -14.54 4.84 -34.85
CA ARG A 349 -15.25 4.64 -36.11
C ARG A 349 -14.95 5.81 -37.02
N ASP A 350 -13.75 5.83 -37.59
CA ASP A 350 -13.49 6.41 -38.92
C ASP A 350 -12.07 6.02 -39.32
N GLU A 351 -11.96 4.88 -40.00
CA GLU A 351 -10.86 4.69 -40.94
C GLU A 351 -11.09 5.66 -42.11
N GLY A 352 -10.18 6.61 -42.27
CA GLY A 352 -10.05 7.40 -43.49
C GLY A 352 -10.54 8.84 -43.41
N SER A 353 -9.84 9.72 -42.68
CA SER A 353 -9.69 11.10 -43.16
C SER A 353 -8.51 11.83 -42.54
N ILE A 354 -7.72 12.39 -43.43
CA ILE A 354 -6.65 13.36 -43.21
C ILE A 354 -7.23 14.65 -42.61
N SER A 355 -6.38 15.36 -41.88
CA SER A 355 -6.47 16.76 -41.45
C SER A 355 -7.05 17.04 -40.05
N GLY A 356 -6.26 17.81 -39.30
CA GLY A 356 -6.45 18.12 -37.90
C GLY A 356 -7.81 18.73 -37.59
N ARG A 357 -8.43 18.21 -36.53
CA ARG A 357 -9.54 18.88 -35.87
C ARG A 357 -9.30 18.85 -34.37
N LYS A 358 -9.20 20.05 -33.80
CA LYS A 358 -9.11 20.31 -32.36
C LYS A 358 -10.20 19.54 -31.63
N SER A 359 -9.83 18.79 -30.59
CA SER A 359 -10.75 18.16 -29.65
C SER A 359 -11.61 19.24 -28.97
N GLY A 360 -12.80 19.48 -29.53
CA GLY A 360 -13.85 20.25 -28.91
C GLY A 360 -14.54 19.41 -27.84
N GLY A 361 -14.68 19.96 -26.64
CA GLY A 361 -15.36 19.32 -25.52
C GLY A 361 -16.79 18.91 -25.87
N GLY A 362 -17.03 17.60 -25.88
CA GLY A 362 -18.36 17.01 -25.88
C GLY A 362 -18.83 16.80 -24.45
N GLY A 363 -19.67 17.71 -23.97
CA GLY A 363 -20.36 17.57 -22.69
C GLY A 363 -21.35 16.42 -22.72
N GLY A 364 -21.01 15.32 -22.04
CA GLY A 364 -21.95 14.26 -21.65
C GLY A 364 -22.32 14.41 -20.17
N GLY A 365 -23.36 15.18 -19.88
CA GLY A 365 -23.96 15.30 -18.55
C GLY A 365 -24.66 14.02 -18.12
N GLY A 366 -23.91 13.03 -17.66
CA GLY A 366 -24.44 11.86 -16.95
C GLY A 366 -23.97 11.88 -15.50
N GLY A 367 -24.91 11.93 -14.54
CA GLY A 367 -24.66 11.87 -13.10
C GLY A 367 -24.13 10.53 -12.58
N GLY A 368 -23.17 9.91 -13.28
CA GLY A 368 -22.47 8.71 -12.83
C GLY A 368 -21.40 9.06 -11.79
N LYS A 369 -21.25 8.22 -10.75
CA LYS A 369 -20.14 8.35 -9.78
C LYS A 369 -18.79 8.35 -10.52
N GLU A 370 -17.87 9.23 -10.13
CA GLU A 370 -16.51 9.30 -10.68
C GLU A 370 -15.81 7.93 -10.60
N ARG A 371 -15.05 7.57 -11.65
CA ARG A 371 -14.22 6.36 -11.65
C ARG A 371 -13.06 6.56 -10.67
N LEU A 372 -12.80 5.58 -9.81
CA LEU A 372 -11.71 5.67 -8.83
C LEU A 372 -10.79 4.47 -8.95
N CYS A 373 -9.65 4.70 -9.59
CA CYS A 373 -8.54 3.76 -9.61
C CYS A 373 -7.40 4.31 -8.74
N ILE A 374 -6.79 3.47 -7.91
CA ILE A 374 -5.71 3.86 -6.98
C ILE A 374 -4.49 2.99 -7.28
N THR A 375 -3.31 3.59 -7.34
CA THR A 375 -2.05 2.91 -7.64
C THR A 375 -0.95 3.28 -6.63
N THR A 376 0.17 2.56 -6.69
CA THR A 376 1.39 2.78 -5.91
C THR A 376 2.60 2.81 -6.83
N GLN A 377 3.52 3.77 -6.63
CA GLN A 377 4.77 3.86 -7.39
C GLN A 377 6.00 3.87 -6.46
N PRO A 378 6.99 2.96 -6.61
CA PRO A 378 6.97 1.80 -7.51
C PRO A 378 5.85 0.80 -7.13
N PRO A 379 5.60 -0.23 -7.96
CA PRO A 379 4.58 -1.23 -7.66
C PRO A 379 4.92 -2.06 -6.40
N ILE A 380 3.92 -2.72 -5.81
CA ILE A 380 4.10 -3.71 -4.72
C ILE A 380 4.32 -5.10 -5.30
N PHE A 381 3.65 -5.38 -6.42
CA PHE A 381 3.78 -6.61 -7.20
C PHE A 381 4.43 -6.29 -8.54
N ALA A 382 5.44 -7.03 -8.93
CA ALA A 382 6.19 -6.71 -10.14
C ALA A 382 6.33 -7.92 -11.05
N HIS A 383 6.58 -7.63 -12.32
CA HIS A 383 6.84 -8.64 -13.33
C HIS A 383 8.19 -9.33 -13.06
N HIS A 384 8.18 -10.65 -13.06
CA HIS A 384 9.37 -11.49 -12.94
C HIS A 384 9.76 -12.08 -14.29
N HIS A 385 11.01 -11.84 -14.68
CA HIS A 385 11.62 -12.45 -15.85
C HIS A 385 12.45 -13.67 -15.42
N PRO A 386 12.04 -14.89 -15.80
CA PRO A 386 12.76 -16.11 -15.44
C PRO A 386 13.98 -16.35 -16.34
N LEU A 387 14.91 -17.20 -15.89
CA LEU A 387 16.08 -17.60 -16.68
C LEU A 387 15.64 -18.19 -18.03
N GLY A 388 16.08 -17.58 -19.14
CA GLY A 388 15.75 -18.04 -20.49
C GLY A 388 14.29 -17.81 -20.91
N GLY A 389 13.47 -17.14 -20.07
CA GLY A 389 12.08 -16.83 -20.38
C GLY A 389 11.95 -15.80 -21.48
N GLN A 390 10.99 -16.02 -22.39
CA GLN A 390 10.51 -15.02 -23.34
C GLN A 390 9.04 -14.70 -23.05
N SER A 391 8.59 -13.51 -23.44
CA SER A 391 7.18 -13.16 -23.42
C SER A 391 6.48 -13.91 -24.56
N ASP A 392 5.78 -14.99 -24.21
CA ASP A 392 5.11 -15.87 -25.19
C ASP A 392 3.60 -15.58 -25.35
N ILE A 393 3.11 -14.49 -24.76
CA ILE A 393 1.71 -14.06 -24.83
C ILE A 393 1.62 -12.76 -25.62
N GLY A 394 1.15 -12.84 -26.86
CA GLY A 394 0.83 -11.71 -27.74
C GLY A 394 2.05 -11.03 -28.36
N GLY A 395 2.36 -11.36 -29.62
CA GLY A 395 3.45 -10.81 -30.43
C GLY A 395 3.41 -9.28 -30.72
N LEU A 396 2.75 -8.49 -29.88
CA LEU A 396 2.70 -7.04 -29.91
C LEU A 396 3.27 -6.49 -28.60
N GLY A 397 4.60 -6.40 -28.50
CA GLY A 397 5.27 -5.57 -27.50
C GLY A 397 5.82 -6.31 -26.28
N GLY A 398 6.69 -7.29 -26.49
CA GLY A 398 7.54 -7.86 -25.44
C GLY A 398 8.98 -7.94 -25.92
N GLY A 399 9.66 -6.80 -26.05
CA GLY A 399 11.07 -6.78 -26.38
C GLY A 399 11.86 -7.71 -25.46
N PHE A 400 12.72 -8.54 -26.06
CA PHE A 400 13.52 -9.63 -25.47
C PHE A 400 14.14 -9.35 -24.09
N ALA A 401 13.35 -9.41 -23.02
CA ALA A 401 13.87 -9.34 -21.66
C ALA A 401 14.50 -10.70 -21.32
N ARG A 402 15.76 -10.88 -21.73
CA ARG A 402 16.54 -12.11 -21.49
C ARG A 402 17.22 -12.15 -20.11
N ARG A 403 17.05 -11.09 -19.30
CA ARG A 403 17.69 -10.99 -17.99
C ARG A 403 16.80 -11.67 -16.95
N TYR A 404 17.40 -12.53 -16.14
CA TYR A 404 16.76 -13.10 -14.97
C TYR A 404 16.69 -12.04 -13.86
N GLU A 405 15.49 -11.50 -13.62
CA GLU A 405 15.29 -10.39 -12.69
C GLU A 405 13.82 -10.25 -12.29
N THR A 406 13.57 -9.67 -11.12
CA THR A 406 12.26 -9.09 -10.79
C THR A 406 12.40 -7.58 -10.70
N LYS A 407 11.57 -6.84 -11.45
CA LYS A 407 11.62 -5.38 -11.48
C LYS A 407 11.20 -4.77 -10.16
N TYR A 408 11.79 -3.64 -9.79
CA TYR A 408 11.45 -2.83 -8.61
C TYR A 408 11.59 -3.48 -7.22
N LEU A 409 11.63 -4.80 -7.11
CA LEU A 409 11.59 -5.49 -5.82
C LEU A 409 13.01 -5.78 -5.34
N ARG A 410 13.33 -5.30 -4.14
CA ARG A 410 14.65 -5.46 -3.53
C ARG A 410 14.86 -6.87 -2.99
N LEU A 411 13.93 -7.39 -2.18
CA LEU A 411 13.99 -8.75 -1.63
C LEU A 411 12.88 -9.60 -2.26
N SER A 412 12.99 -9.82 -3.57
CA SER A 412 12.03 -10.60 -4.34
C SER A 412 11.95 -12.04 -3.84
N VAL A 413 10.72 -12.56 -3.74
CA VAL A 413 10.46 -13.95 -3.35
C VAL A 413 10.95 -14.91 -4.42
N ARG A 414 10.67 -14.68 -5.70
CA ARG A 414 11.14 -15.57 -6.78
C ARG A 414 12.66 -15.58 -6.92
N MET A 415 13.32 -14.43 -6.80
CA MET A 415 14.77 -14.33 -6.89
C MET A 415 15.48 -14.94 -5.67
N ASN A 416 14.79 -15.03 -4.53
CA ASN A 416 15.26 -15.69 -3.31
C ASN A 416 14.60 -17.05 -3.03
N LEU A 417 13.92 -17.66 -4.01
CA LEU A 417 13.02 -18.78 -3.74
C LEU A 417 13.74 -19.99 -3.14
N GLU A 418 14.89 -20.34 -3.70
CA GLU A 418 15.76 -21.42 -3.20
C GLU A 418 16.17 -21.20 -1.74
N ARG A 419 16.61 -19.97 -1.42
CA ARG A 419 16.99 -19.55 -0.06
C ARG A 419 15.84 -19.65 0.92
N LEU A 420 14.66 -19.18 0.52
CA LEU A 420 13.45 -19.22 1.33
C LEU A 420 12.99 -20.66 1.58
N VAL A 421 13.07 -21.54 0.58
CA VAL A 421 12.76 -22.97 0.71
C VAL A 421 13.72 -23.67 1.67
N TRP A 422 15.00 -23.30 1.66
CA TRP A 422 15.97 -23.81 2.62
C TRP A 422 15.87 -23.20 4.02
N GLY A 423 15.02 -22.19 4.21
CA GLY A 423 14.79 -21.55 5.49
C GLY A 423 15.97 -20.70 5.98
N VAL A 424 16.80 -20.18 5.06
CA VAL A 424 17.91 -19.30 5.45
C VAL A 424 17.39 -18.00 6.08
N GLY A 425 18.21 -17.38 6.93
CA GLY A 425 17.83 -16.17 7.63
C GLY A 425 17.68 -14.96 6.69
N LYS A 426 16.97 -13.92 7.16
CA LYS A 426 16.77 -12.68 6.39
C LYS A 426 18.08 -12.02 5.91
N GLY A 427 19.16 -12.14 6.71
CA GLY A 427 20.48 -11.57 6.38
C GLY A 427 21.20 -12.28 5.23
N GLU A 428 20.72 -13.45 4.82
CA GLU A 428 21.30 -14.24 3.71
C GLU A 428 20.52 -14.08 2.40
N LEU A 429 19.41 -13.33 2.44
CA LEU A 429 18.63 -12.99 1.26
C LEU A 429 19.39 -11.98 0.40
N VAL A 430 19.31 -12.18 -0.91
CA VAL A 430 19.95 -11.31 -1.88
C VAL A 430 19.04 -10.12 -2.13
N ASP A 431 19.60 -8.92 -2.01
CA ASP A 431 19.00 -7.70 -2.53
C ASP A 431 19.27 -7.60 -4.04
N GLN A 432 18.21 -7.52 -4.85
CA GLN A 432 18.28 -7.40 -6.30
C GLN A 432 18.70 -5.99 -6.74
N TRP A 433 18.46 -4.98 -5.92
CA TRP A 433 18.72 -3.57 -6.25
C TRP A 433 19.41 -2.85 -5.09
N PRO A 434 20.63 -3.28 -4.71
CA PRO A 434 21.38 -2.63 -3.65
C PRO A 434 21.70 -1.18 -4.05
N GLY A 435 21.48 -0.23 -3.12
CA GLY A 435 21.95 1.14 -3.29
C GLY A 435 23.48 1.23 -3.14
N GLU A 436 24.07 2.35 -3.57
CA GLU A 436 25.50 2.62 -3.33
C GLU A 436 25.84 2.65 -1.83
N GLU A 437 24.87 2.98 -0.98
CA GLU A 437 24.95 2.96 0.48
C GLU A 437 25.18 1.55 1.06
N GLY A 438 24.71 0.49 0.38
CA GLY A 438 24.81 -0.90 0.83
C GLY A 438 26.23 -1.51 0.74
N THR A 439 27.18 -0.83 0.08
CA THR A 439 28.57 -1.29 0.00
C THR A 439 29.40 -0.95 1.26
N ARG A 440 28.88 -0.12 2.17
CA ARG A 440 29.62 0.32 3.37
C ARG A 440 29.20 -0.36 4.68
N GLU A 441 28.03 -0.97 4.78
CA GLU A 441 27.48 -1.40 6.07
C GLU A 441 27.51 -2.92 6.36
N TRP A 442 28.00 -3.75 5.44
CA TRP A 442 28.07 -5.21 5.65
C TRP A 442 29.51 -5.78 5.67
N GLY A 443 30.48 -4.94 6.03
CA GLY A 443 31.85 -5.35 6.33
C GLY A 443 32.18 -5.12 7.79
N GLY A 444 31.85 -6.08 8.64
CA GLY A 444 32.18 -6.11 10.07
C GLY A 444 32.29 -7.54 10.57
#